data_AF-A0AB36NYL0-F1
#
_entry.id   AF-A0AB36NYL0-F1
#
_cell.length_a   1.000
_cell.length_b   1.000
_cell.length_c   1.000
_cell.angle_alpha   90.00
_cell.angle_beta   90.00
_cell.angle_gamma   90.00
#
_symmetry.space_group_name_H-M   'P 1'
#
loop_
_entity.id
_entity.type
_entity.pdbx_description
1 polymer ?
#
loop_
_entity_poly.entity_id
_entity_poly.type
_entity_poly.pdbx_seq_one_letter_code
_entity_poly.pdbx_strand_id
1 'polypeptide(L)'
;MKRKLLLISLILITFVTTGQNKMKKAEELIDKKDPGWVIVESWIKTAKNKVEILPVDELKAKEALFHTQVTTRSPMGAIVFMTGGLLIDDGWIRILGSGNSRFNRTLPDWNKGKSFNEFGETPPFLLIADDAIGGFYLLNGGGLGTDVGKIYYFSP
;
A
#
# COMPACT_ATOMS: atom_id res chain seq x y z
N MET A 1 19.84 -65.09 -22.45
CA MET A 1 19.31 -64.83 -21.09
C MET A 1 19.05 -63.34 -20.93
N LYS A 2 17.77 -62.92 -20.86
CA LYS A 2 17.36 -61.51 -20.64
C LYS A 2 17.04 -61.31 -19.15
N ARG A 3 17.67 -60.33 -18.48
CA ARG A 3 17.22 -59.78 -17.18
C ARG A 3 17.84 -58.38 -17.01
N LYS A 4 17.14 -57.37 -17.54
CA LYS A 4 16.35 -56.35 -16.81
C LYS A 4 17.19 -55.52 -15.83
N LEU A 5 17.73 -54.41 -16.35
CA LEU A 5 18.25 -53.30 -15.56
C LEU A 5 17.05 -52.52 -15.00
N LEU A 6 16.86 -52.52 -13.69
CA LEU A 6 15.83 -51.68 -13.03
C LEU A 6 16.40 -50.26 -12.92
N LEU A 7 15.92 -49.33 -13.74
CA LEU A 7 16.11 -47.91 -13.51
C LEU A 7 15.05 -47.43 -12.53
N ILE A 8 15.47 -47.08 -11.32
CA ILE A 8 14.63 -46.39 -10.34
C ILE A 8 14.84 -44.89 -10.55
N SER A 9 13.86 -44.23 -11.18
CA SER A 9 13.83 -42.77 -11.31
C SER A 9 13.36 -42.17 -9.98
N LEU A 10 14.27 -41.54 -9.24
CA LEU A 10 13.96 -40.80 -8.02
C LEU A 10 13.40 -39.42 -8.42
N ILE A 11 12.07 -39.26 -8.36
CA ILE A 11 11.43 -37.96 -8.55
C ILE A 11 11.52 -37.20 -7.22
N LEU A 12 12.44 -36.23 -7.11
CA LEU A 12 12.41 -35.27 -6.02
C LEU A 12 11.27 -34.27 -6.27
N ILE A 13 10.17 -34.42 -5.53
CA ILE A 13 9.16 -33.37 -5.42
C ILE A 13 9.65 -32.39 -4.36
N THR A 14 10.25 -31.28 -4.78
CA THR A 14 10.54 -30.17 -3.88
C THR A 14 9.23 -29.46 -3.57
N PHE A 15 8.67 -29.68 -2.38
CA PHE A 15 7.66 -28.80 -1.82
C PHE A 15 8.34 -27.47 -1.50
N VAL A 16 8.21 -26.50 -2.41
CA VAL A 16 8.50 -25.11 -2.08
C VAL A 16 7.44 -24.68 -1.09
N THR A 17 7.79 -24.59 0.19
CA THR A 17 6.92 -23.99 1.20
C THR A 17 6.82 -22.51 0.86
N THR A 18 5.80 -22.11 0.11
CA THR A 18 5.40 -20.71 0.06
C THR A 18 4.97 -20.35 1.48
N GLY A 19 5.81 -19.61 2.20
CA GLY A 19 5.38 -18.96 3.44
C GLY A 19 4.24 -18.02 3.09
N GLN A 20 3.00 -18.48 3.16
CA GLN A 20 1.85 -17.60 3.16
C GLN A 20 1.95 -16.79 4.44
N ASN A 21 2.54 -15.60 4.34
CA ASN A 21 2.35 -14.58 5.37
C ASN A 21 0.86 -14.31 5.42
N LYS A 22 0.19 -14.89 6.42
CA LYS A 22 -1.24 -14.72 6.62
C LYS A 22 -1.49 -13.24 6.88
N MET A 23 -2.21 -12.59 5.97
CA MET A 23 -2.62 -11.20 6.14
C MET A 23 -3.34 -11.01 7.48
N LYS A 24 -3.00 -9.93 8.18
CA LYS A 24 -3.66 -9.52 9.42
C LYS A 24 -5.02 -8.94 9.11
N LYS A 25 -5.99 -9.18 9.98
CA LYS A 25 -7.31 -8.53 9.87
C LYS A 25 -7.19 -7.02 10.09
N ALA A 26 -8.12 -6.24 9.55
CA ALA A 26 -8.12 -4.79 9.68
C ALA A 26 -8.08 -4.35 11.16
N GLU A 27 -8.78 -5.05 12.06
CA GLU A 27 -8.80 -4.74 13.49
C GLU A 27 -7.43 -4.85 14.15
N GLU A 28 -6.55 -5.72 13.65
CA GLU A 28 -5.19 -5.90 14.15
C GLU A 28 -4.23 -4.81 13.62
N LEU A 29 -4.63 -4.11 12.56
CA LEU A 29 -3.88 -3.02 11.95
C LEU A 29 -4.24 -1.65 12.53
N ILE A 30 -5.36 -1.55 13.25
CA ILE A 30 -5.82 -0.31 13.88
C ILE A 30 -5.11 -0.13 15.23
N ASP A 31 -4.17 0.81 15.29
CA ASP A 31 -3.55 1.27 16.50
C ASP A 31 -4.42 2.34 17.18
N LYS A 32 -4.95 2.01 18.36
CA LYS A 32 -5.76 2.92 19.19
C LYS A 32 -4.96 3.70 20.22
N LYS A 33 -3.70 3.33 20.47
CA LYS A 33 -2.85 3.93 21.50
C LYS A 33 -2.01 5.06 20.94
N ASP A 34 -1.46 4.85 19.75
CA ASP A 34 -0.55 5.78 19.07
C ASP A 34 -0.94 5.91 17.58
N PRO A 35 -2.15 6.44 17.26
CA PRO A 35 -2.57 6.58 15.87
C PRO A 35 -1.79 7.70 15.17
N GLY A 36 -1.25 7.39 13.99
CA GLY A 36 -0.53 8.36 13.15
C GLY A 36 -1.39 9.52 12.66
N TRP A 37 -2.73 9.41 12.76
CA TRP A 37 -3.66 10.45 12.35
C TRP A 37 -3.44 11.77 13.09
N VAL A 38 -3.09 11.72 14.38
CA VAL A 38 -2.82 12.94 15.18
C VAL A 38 -1.70 13.79 14.55
N ILE A 39 -0.66 13.12 14.03
CA ILE A 39 0.45 13.77 13.35
C ILE A 39 -0.01 14.33 11.99
N VAL A 40 -0.77 13.54 11.23
CA VAL A 40 -1.31 13.97 9.93
C VAL A 40 -2.22 15.19 10.08
N GLU A 41 -3.10 15.21 11.07
CA GLU A 41 -3.95 16.37 11.37
C GLU A 41 -3.13 17.61 11.74
N SER A 42 -2.04 17.45 12.48
CA SER A 42 -1.13 18.55 12.81
C SER A 42 -0.48 19.13 11.54
N TRP A 43 -0.02 18.28 10.61
CA TRP A 43 0.51 18.73 9.33
C TRP A 43 -0.54 19.44 8.49
N ILE A 44 -1.77 18.93 8.45
CA ILE A 44 -2.88 19.55 7.72
C ILE A 44 -3.19 20.95 8.30
N LYS A 45 -3.27 21.08 9.63
CA LYS A 45 -3.55 22.36 10.32
C LYS A 45 -2.46 23.41 10.10
N THR A 46 -1.22 22.98 9.87
CA THR A 46 -0.06 23.86 9.70
C THR A 46 0.38 24.02 8.25
N ALA A 47 -0.31 23.37 7.31
CA ALA A 47 0.00 23.45 5.89
C ALA A 47 -0.24 24.87 5.37
N LYS A 48 0.68 25.34 4.50
CA LYS A 48 0.53 26.64 3.81
C LYS A 48 -0.53 26.57 2.70
N ASN A 49 -0.55 25.45 1.98
CA ASN A 49 -1.47 25.22 0.88
C ASN A 49 -2.76 24.60 1.42
N LYS A 50 -3.86 24.80 0.70
CA LYS A 50 -5.15 24.19 1.01
C LYS A 50 -5.01 22.67 1.00
N VAL A 51 -5.56 22.02 2.02
CA VAL A 51 -5.70 20.56 2.09
C VAL A 51 -7.17 20.22 2.24
N GLU A 52 -7.74 19.61 1.22
CA GLU A 52 -9.07 19.04 1.27
C GLU A 52 -8.98 17.56 1.67
N ILE A 53 -9.65 17.19 2.76
CA ILE A 53 -9.78 15.82 3.22
C ILE A 53 -11.04 15.24 2.58
N LEU A 54 -10.90 14.24 1.71
CA LEU A 54 -12.06 13.59 1.11
C LEU A 54 -12.76 12.68 2.13
N PRO A 55 -14.10 12.73 2.23
CA PRO A 55 -14.85 11.89 3.17
C PRO A 55 -14.53 10.41 3.00
N VAL A 56 -14.35 9.74 4.13
CA VAL A 56 -14.08 8.30 4.21
C VAL A 56 -15.38 7.50 4.20
N ASP A 57 -15.33 6.34 3.56
CA ASP A 57 -16.32 5.27 3.71
C ASP A 57 -15.70 4.20 4.61
N GLU A 58 -16.29 3.95 5.77
CA GLU A 58 -15.71 3.07 6.79
C GLU A 58 -15.48 1.63 6.31
N LEU A 59 -16.37 1.11 5.45
CA LEU A 59 -16.25 -0.24 4.93
C LEU A 59 -15.08 -0.33 3.95
N LYS A 60 -15.00 0.65 3.03
CA LYS A 60 -13.87 0.75 2.09
C LYS A 60 -12.55 1.00 2.80
N ALA A 61 -12.54 1.78 3.86
CA ALA A 61 -11.34 2.05 4.65
C ALA A 61 -10.79 0.79 5.33
N LYS A 62 -11.66 -0.04 5.91
CA LYS A 62 -11.25 -1.33 6.49
C LYS A 62 -10.72 -2.29 5.43
N GLU A 63 -11.39 -2.39 4.29
CA GLU A 63 -10.95 -3.21 3.17
C GLU A 63 -9.60 -2.72 2.62
N ALA A 64 -9.46 -1.40 2.41
CA ALA A 64 -8.22 -0.82 1.90
C ALA A 64 -7.05 -1.02 2.88
N LEU A 65 -7.29 -0.86 4.18
CA LEU A 65 -6.29 -1.11 5.22
C LEU A 65 -5.88 -2.60 5.24
N PHE A 66 -6.85 -3.52 5.12
CA PHE A 66 -6.61 -4.95 4.98
C PHE A 66 -5.78 -5.26 3.73
N HIS A 67 -6.07 -4.70 2.56
CA HIS A 67 -5.26 -4.97 1.37
C HIS A 67 -3.86 -4.34 1.43
N THR A 68 -3.70 -3.22 2.16
CA THR A 68 -2.42 -2.53 2.27
C THR A 68 -1.48 -3.16 3.30
N GLN A 69 -2.00 -3.83 4.33
CA GLN A 69 -1.22 -4.50 5.38
C GLN A 69 -0.24 -3.58 6.15
N VAL A 70 -0.61 -2.31 6.34
CA VAL A 70 0.10 -1.35 7.21
C VAL A 70 -0.75 -0.94 8.40
N THR A 71 -0.12 -0.54 9.49
CA THR A 71 -0.86 -0.12 10.70
C THR A 71 -1.24 1.36 10.64
N THR A 72 -2.33 1.73 11.32
CA THR A 72 -2.76 3.13 11.47
C THR A 72 -1.85 3.95 12.39
N ARG A 73 -0.82 3.33 13.00
CA ARG A 73 0.29 4.03 13.65
C ARG A 73 1.15 4.80 12.62
N SER A 74 1.28 4.26 11.40
CA SER A 74 1.97 4.97 10.32
C SER A 74 1.10 6.08 9.72
N PRO A 75 1.68 7.19 9.23
CA PRO A 75 0.92 8.22 8.51
C PRO A 75 0.17 7.67 7.29
N MET A 76 0.78 6.77 6.52
CA MET A 76 0.15 6.15 5.35
C MET A 76 -1.07 5.32 5.74
N GLY A 77 -0.94 4.45 6.75
CA GLY A 77 -2.07 3.66 7.25
C GLY A 77 -3.18 4.52 7.85
N ALA A 78 -2.81 5.61 8.53
CA ALA A 78 -3.77 6.57 9.05
C ALA A 78 -4.54 7.28 7.92
N ILE A 79 -3.86 7.72 6.86
CA ILE A 79 -4.51 8.37 5.69
C ILE A 79 -5.45 7.39 4.99
N VAL A 80 -5.01 6.14 4.76
CA VAL A 80 -5.86 5.08 4.18
C VAL A 80 -7.09 4.82 5.03
N PHE A 81 -6.95 4.79 6.35
CA PHE A 81 -8.06 4.44 7.24
C PHE A 81 -9.02 5.60 7.53
N MET A 82 -8.53 6.84 7.52
CA MET A 82 -9.30 8.01 7.97
C MET A 82 -9.86 8.85 6.83
N THR A 83 -9.45 8.59 5.57
CA THR A 83 -9.79 9.47 4.44
C THR A 83 -10.05 8.68 3.17
N GLY A 84 -10.90 9.23 2.29
CA GLY A 84 -10.97 8.77 0.90
C GLY A 84 -9.77 9.20 0.04
N GLY A 85 -8.88 10.03 0.59
CA GLY A 85 -7.74 10.66 -0.07
C GLY A 85 -7.60 12.12 0.36
N LEU A 86 -6.46 12.73 0.05
CA LEU A 86 -6.20 14.15 0.31
C LEU A 86 -5.96 14.87 -1.03
N LEU A 87 -6.60 16.01 -1.22
CA LEU A 87 -6.34 16.91 -2.34
C LEU A 87 -5.60 18.14 -1.83
N ILE A 88 -4.37 18.33 -2.29
CA ILE A 88 -3.53 19.46 -1.93
C ILE A 88 -3.62 20.49 -3.05
N ASP A 89 -3.82 21.75 -2.68
CA ASP A 89 -3.87 22.88 -3.61
C ASP A 89 -4.83 22.63 -4.78
N ASP A 90 -6.11 22.43 -4.42
CA ASP A 90 -7.21 22.13 -5.34
C ASP A 90 -6.96 20.89 -6.25
N GLY A 91 -6.17 19.93 -5.76
CA GLY A 91 -5.88 18.68 -6.44
C GLY A 91 -4.60 18.71 -7.27
N TRP A 92 -3.74 19.71 -7.09
CA TRP A 92 -2.40 19.72 -7.68
C TRP A 92 -1.58 18.51 -7.25
N ILE A 93 -1.63 18.12 -5.98
CA ILE A 93 -1.13 16.82 -5.47
C ILE A 93 -2.31 16.05 -4.89
N ARG A 94 -2.40 14.76 -5.21
CA ARG A 94 -3.52 13.89 -4.85
C ARG A 94 -2.96 12.67 -4.11
N ILE A 95 -3.07 12.68 -2.79
CA ILE A 95 -2.55 11.62 -1.92
C ILE A 95 -3.62 10.55 -1.74
N LEU A 96 -3.21 9.29 -1.87
CA LEU A 96 -4.12 8.16 -1.84
C LEU A 96 -4.60 7.79 -0.45
N GLY A 97 -5.91 7.57 -0.34
CA GLY A 97 -6.58 7.00 0.83
C GLY A 97 -7.36 5.74 0.46
N SER A 98 -8.53 5.55 1.07
CA SER A 98 -9.46 4.44 0.78
C SER A 98 -10.34 4.65 -0.47
N GLY A 99 -10.15 5.75 -1.19
CA GLY A 99 -10.98 6.16 -2.33
C GLY A 99 -12.26 6.91 -1.93
N ASN A 100 -12.75 7.73 -2.85
CA ASN A 100 -13.97 8.54 -2.74
C ASN A 100 -14.65 8.66 -4.13
N SER A 101 -15.92 9.09 -4.20
CA SER A 101 -16.61 9.28 -5.49
C SER A 101 -15.92 10.32 -6.39
N ARG A 102 -15.28 11.35 -5.81
CA ARG A 102 -14.48 12.34 -6.56
C ARG A 102 -13.07 11.88 -6.90
N PHE A 103 -12.62 10.78 -6.30
CA PHE A 103 -11.27 10.23 -6.42
C PHE A 103 -11.34 8.72 -6.20
N ASN A 104 -11.75 8.00 -7.25
CA ASN A 104 -12.10 6.57 -7.16
C ASN A 104 -10.90 5.62 -7.05
N ARG A 105 -9.69 6.15 -6.90
CA ARG A 105 -8.45 5.39 -6.77
C ARG A 105 -8.18 5.15 -5.28
N THR A 106 -8.04 3.90 -4.89
CA THR A 106 -7.59 3.51 -3.55
C THR A 106 -6.09 3.26 -3.58
N LEU A 107 -5.40 3.42 -2.45
CA LEU A 107 -3.98 3.07 -2.34
C LEU A 107 -3.69 1.61 -2.78
N PRO A 108 -4.38 0.57 -2.25
CA PRO A 108 -4.06 -0.80 -2.63
C PRO A 108 -4.40 -1.13 -4.09
N ASP A 109 -5.57 -0.75 -4.58
CA ASP A 109 -6.00 -1.14 -5.93
C ASP A 109 -5.17 -0.47 -7.01
N TRP A 110 -4.73 0.77 -6.77
CA TRP A 110 -3.90 1.46 -7.74
C TRP A 110 -2.48 0.86 -7.83
N ASN A 111 -1.99 0.24 -6.76
CA ASN A 111 -0.70 -0.44 -6.74
C ASN A 111 -0.74 -1.88 -7.26
N LYS A 112 -1.91 -2.54 -7.20
CA LYS A 112 -2.10 -3.88 -7.76
C LYS A 112 -1.83 -3.88 -9.27
N GLY A 113 -1.04 -4.85 -9.72
CA GLY A 113 -0.54 -4.97 -11.10
C GLY A 113 0.56 -3.96 -11.49
N LYS A 114 1.04 -3.13 -10.54
CA LYS A 114 2.15 -2.19 -10.77
C LYS A 114 3.35 -2.47 -9.87
N SER A 115 3.12 -2.50 -8.57
CA SER A 115 4.19 -2.81 -7.61
C SER A 115 4.10 -4.23 -7.05
N PHE A 116 2.91 -4.83 -7.04
CA PHE A 116 2.69 -6.23 -6.64
C PHE A 116 1.58 -6.85 -7.49
N ASN A 117 1.52 -8.19 -7.55
CA ASN A 117 0.50 -8.89 -8.34
C ASN A 117 -0.71 -9.28 -7.49
N GLU A 118 -0.49 -9.82 -6.29
CA GLU A 118 -1.56 -10.21 -5.37
C GLU A 118 -1.47 -9.53 -4.01
N PHE A 119 -2.64 -9.31 -3.38
CA PHE A 119 -2.69 -8.74 -2.04
C PHE A 119 -2.00 -9.66 -1.03
N GLY A 120 -1.20 -9.07 -0.14
CA GLY A 120 -0.38 -9.79 0.83
C GLY A 120 1.09 -9.98 0.40
N GLU A 121 1.43 -9.70 -0.86
CA GLU A 121 2.82 -9.54 -1.28
C GLU A 121 3.42 -8.29 -0.61
N THR A 122 4.71 -8.35 -0.27
CA THR A 122 5.43 -7.16 0.20
C THR A 122 5.88 -6.35 -1.01
N PRO A 123 5.32 -5.14 -1.21
CA PRO A 123 5.64 -4.37 -2.41
C PRO A 123 7.05 -3.77 -2.33
N PRO A 124 7.85 -3.85 -3.40
CA PRO A 124 9.16 -3.22 -3.47
C PRO A 124 9.07 -1.67 -3.46
N PHE A 125 7.92 -1.11 -3.81
CA PHE A 125 7.57 0.30 -3.67
C PHE A 125 6.05 0.48 -3.68
N LEU A 126 5.55 1.64 -3.26
CA LEU A 126 4.13 1.99 -3.40
C LEU A 126 3.97 3.36 -4.05
N LEU A 127 3.14 3.48 -5.07
CA LEU A 127 2.59 4.75 -5.52
C LEU A 127 1.65 5.27 -4.43
N ILE A 128 1.98 6.42 -3.85
CA ILE A 128 1.23 7.00 -2.72
C ILE A 128 0.51 8.31 -3.08
N ALA A 129 0.93 8.95 -4.17
CA ALA A 129 0.29 10.15 -4.70
C ALA A 129 0.62 10.34 -6.18
N ASP A 130 -0.15 11.18 -6.87
CA ASP A 130 0.19 11.76 -8.17
C ASP A 130 -0.06 13.27 -8.19
N ASP A 131 0.53 13.95 -9.17
CA ASP A 131 0.29 15.36 -9.42
C ASP A 131 -0.59 15.61 -10.65
N ALA A 132 -1.06 16.83 -10.84
CA ALA A 132 -1.96 17.21 -11.93
C ALA A 132 -1.33 17.12 -13.34
N ILE A 133 0.00 17.05 -13.46
CA ILE A 133 0.71 17.01 -14.74
C ILE A 133 1.22 15.61 -15.11
N GLY A 134 0.95 14.60 -14.29
CA GLY A 134 1.24 13.19 -14.57
C GLY A 134 2.45 12.62 -13.81
N GLY A 135 3.02 13.35 -12.86
CA GLY A 135 4.09 12.86 -12.02
C GLY A 135 3.58 11.99 -10.88
N PHE A 136 4.41 11.06 -10.41
CA PHE A 136 4.08 10.09 -9.36
C PHE A 136 5.03 10.20 -8.17
N TYR A 137 4.48 9.94 -6.97
CA TYR A 137 5.24 9.86 -5.73
C TYR A 137 5.26 8.42 -5.24
N LEU A 138 6.46 7.89 -5.04
CA LEU A 138 6.71 6.49 -4.71
C LEU A 138 7.34 6.36 -3.32
N LEU A 139 6.73 5.60 -2.42
CA LEU A 139 7.34 5.18 -1.17
C LEU A 139 8.26 3.97 -1.44
N ASN A 140 9.55 4.08 -1.13
CA ASN A 140 10.51 3.00 -1.31
C ASN A 140 10.29 1.87 -0.29
N GLY A 141 9.93 0.67 -0.76
CA GLY A 141 9.82 -0.56 0.01
C GLY A 141 11.08 -1.45 -0.06
N GLY A 142 12.15 -0.96 -0.70
CA GLY A 142 13.40 -1.68 -0.93
C GLY A 142 13.72 -1.94 -2.40
N GLY A 143 12.81 -1.62 -3.32
CA GLY A 143 13.01 -1.78 -4.77
C GLY A 143 13.63 -0.59 -5.49
N LEU A 144 13.69 0.59 -4.84
CA LEU A 144 14.23 1.82 -5.44
C LEU A 144 15.62 2.18 -4.91
N GLY A 145 16.20 1.35 -4.05
CA GLY A 145 17.47 1.59 -3.37
C GLY A 145 17.44 1.11 -1.92
N THR A 146 18.54 1.35 -1.19
CA THR A 146 18.74 0.87 0.19
C THR A 146 18.03 1.72 1.25
N ASP A 147 17.49 2.88 0.88
CA ASP A 147 16.87 3.85 1.78
C ASP A 147 15.35 3.63 1.92
N VAL A 148 14.98 2.48 2.48
CA VAL A 148 13.57 2.12 2.73
C VAL A 148 12.85 3.23 3.50
N GLY A 149 11.64 3.55 3.06
CA GLY A 149 10.78 4.59 3.64
C GLY A 149 11.01 6.00 3.09
N LYS A 150 11.96 6.20 2.17
CA LYS A 150 12.08 7.47 1.42
C LYS A 150 11.05 7.58 0.31
N ILE A 151 10.70 8.81 -0.04
CA ILE A 151 9.76 9.12 -1.12
C ILE A 151 10.56 9.60 -2.34
N TYR A 152 10.31 8.99 -3.49
CA TYR A 152 10.86 9.34 -4.79
C TYR A 152 9.79 10.03 -5.64
N TYR A 153 10.20 10.97 -6.48
CA TYR A 153 9.34 11.60 -7.47
C TYR A 153 9.73 11.10 -8.87
N PHE A 154 8.75 10.59 -9.62
CA PHE A 154 8.89 10.21 -11.01
C PHE A 154 8.17 11.23 -11.88
N SER A 155 8.94 12.04 -12.63
CA SER A 155 8.40 13.11 -13.47
C SER A 155 7.66 12.55 -14.70
N PRO A 156 6.72 13.32 -15.30
CA PRO A 156 6.06 12.98 -16.56
C PRO A 156 7.02 12.76 -17.73
#